data_AF-X1BNQ1-F1
#
_entry.id   AF-X1BNQ1-F1
#
_cell.length_a   1.000
_cell.length_b   1.000
_cell.length_c   1.000
_cell.angle_alpha   90.00
_cell.angle_beta   90.00
_cell.angle_gamma   90.00
#
_symmetry.space_group_name_H-M   'P 1'
#
loop_
_entity.id
_entity.type
_entity.pdbx_description
1 polymer ?
#
loop_
_entity_poly.entity_id
_entity_poly.type
_entity_poly.pdbx_seq_one_letter_code
_entity_poly.pdbx_strand_id
1 'polypeptide(L)'
;DPDATYRKKGKKKHIGYTANIIEKFDDKNRMIEGYDLQKNTYSDQKFAKDTIKRLGKDTTALADGAYFSEDIDKKARAKGIKMVPTNLTGGGKNNNGDKFEIEEKEHLVKGCPSGHKPITSKFKEGSYRAHFDKKHCNDCPFRKDCPVIKQKKSYLFKVSEKTLHRSQLITKMGTLEYQELAKKRAGIEAIPSILRRMYKIDHLPVRGEVRSKVYLGFKISAINCKRLIKGLMNSPIPELSTLLYNHLFSLFGFQRAYRVKFAA
;
A
#
# COMPACT_ATOMS: atom_id res chain seq x y z
N ASP A 1 -28.40 -6.47 -9.49
CA ASP A 1 -27.20 -6.74 -10.30
C ASP A 1 -26.77 -8.18 -9.97
N PRO A 2 -26.77 -9.12 -10.93
CA PRO A 2 -26.60 -10.55 -10.66
C PRO A 2 -25.19 -10.93 -10.14
N ASP A 3 -24.14 -10.20 -10.52
CA ASP A 3 -22.76 -10.53 -10.13
C ASP A 3 -22.33 -9.85 -8.81
N ALA A 4 -23.16 -8.94 -8.30
CA ALA A 4 -22.86 -8.17 -7.11
C ALA A 4 -22.88 -9.06 -5.86
N THR A 5 -21.79 -9.01 -5.10
CA THR A 5 -21.67 -9.81 -3.88
C THR A 5 -21.95 -9.00 -2.63
N TYR A 6 -22.58 -9.63 -1.65
CA TYR A 6 -22.79 -9.09 -0.32
C TYR A 6 -21.59 -9.36 0.59
N ARG A 7 -21.17 -8.36 1.36
CA ARG A 7 -20.18 -8.50 2.43
C ARG A 7 -20.58 -7.65 3.62
N LYS A 8 -20.50 -8.25 4.81
CA LYS A 8 -20.64 -7.54 6.09
C LYS A 8 -19.25 -7.18 6.61
N LYS A 9 -18.96 -5.89 6.82
CA LYS A 9 -17.76 -5.41 7.52
C LYS A 9 -18.21 -4.72 8.81
N GLY A 10 -17.98 -5.37 9.96
CA GLY A 10 -18.50 -4.91 11.24
C GLY A 10 -20.03 -4.83 11.25
N LYS A 11 -20.59 -3.66 11.56
CA LYS A 11 -22.04 -3.39 11.53
C LYS A 11 -22.56 -2.97 10.15
N LYS A 12 -21.69 -2.62 9.19
CA LYS A 12 -22.09 -2.11 7.88
C LYS A 12 -22.18 -3.23 6.85
N LYS A 13 -23.27 -3.20 6.08
CA LYS A 13 -23.56 -4.12 4.98
C LYS A 13 -23.12 -3.43 3.68
N HIS A 14 -22.32 -4.12 2.88
CA HIS A 14 -21.84 -3.64 1.59
C HIS A 14 -22.28 -4.60 0.50
N ILE A 15 -22.97 -4.09 -0.52
CA ILE A 15 -23.38 -4.84 -1.71
C ILE A 15 -22.72 -4.17 -2.91
N GLY A 16 -22.09 -4.97 -3.77
CA GLY A 16 -21.49 -4.49 -5.02
C GLY A 16 -20.12 -5.08 -5.31
N TYR A 17 -19.27 -4.25 -5.89
CA TYR A 17 -17.92 -4.56 -6.31
C TYR A 17 -16.90 -3.79 -5.48
N THR A 18 -15.64 -4.22 -5.57
CA THR A 18 -14.49 -3.49 -5.04
C THR A 18 -13.54 -3.17 -6.18
N ALA A 19 -12.97 -1.97 -6.16
CA ALA A 19 -12.05 -1.48 -7.18
C ALA A 19 -10.67 -1.25 -6.56
N ASN A 20 -9.63 -1.65 -7.28
CA ASN A 20 -8.26 -1.31 -6.98
C ASN A 20 -7.72 -0.37 -8.07
N ILE A 21 -6.93 0.63 -7.68
CA ILE A 21 -6.38 1.64 -8.57
C ILE A 21 -4.89 1.77 -8.30
N ILE A 22 -4.10 1.81 -9.36
CA ILE A 22 -2.65 1.98 -9.34
C ILE A 22 -2.33 3.32 -9.98
N GLU A 23 -1.76 4.22 -9.19
CA GLU A 23 -1.30 5.53 -9.64
C GLU A 23 0.23 5.52 -9.72
N LYS A 24 0.75 5.90 -10.89
CA LYS A 24 2.15 6.25 -11.09
C LYS A 24 2.30 7.75 -10.93
N PHE A 25 3.30 8.18 -10.18
CA PHE A 25 3.50 9.60 -9.93
C PHE A 25 4.99 9.95 -9.83
N ASP A 26 5.27 11.21 -10.14
CA ASP A 26 6.51 11.90 -9.82
C ASP A 26 6.17 13.14 -8.95
N ASP A 27 7.13 14.03 -8.72
CA ASP A 27 6.92 15.19 -7.86
C ASP A 27 5.96 16.25 -8.48
N LYS A 28 5.72 16.20 -9.80
CA LYS A 28 4.90 17.17 -10.55
C LYS A 28 3.59 16.56 -11.07
N ASN A 29 3.61 15.30 -11.49
CA ASN A 29 2.57 14.66 -12.28
C ASN A 29 2.14 13.33 -11.66
N ARG A 30 0.85 13.00 -11.82
CA ARG A 30 0.29 11.71 -11.37
C ARG A 30 -0.69 11.17 -12.39
N MET A 31 -0.55 9.91 -12.76
CA MET A 31 -1.42 9.23 -13.73
C MET A 31 -1.86 7.88 -13.20
N ILE A 32 -3.13 7.54 -13.44
CA ILE A 32 -3.63 6.20 -13.15
C ILE A 32 -3.15 5.27 -14.26
N GLU A 33 -2.25 4.34 -13.94
CA GLU A 33 -1.66 3.42 -14.90
C GLU A 33 -2.42 2.09 -14.96
N GLY A 34 -3.09 1.71 -13.87
CA GLY A 34 -3.82 0.47 -13.80
C GLY A 34 -5.03 0.56 -12.89
N TYR A 35 -6.03 -0.27 -13.21
CA TYR A 35 -7.17 -0.46 -12.34
C TYR A 35 -7.72 -1.88 -12.49
N ASP A 36 -8.45 -2.32 -11.48
CA ASP A 36 -9.16 -3.59 -11.52
C ASP A 36 -10.48 -3.44 -10.75
N LEU A 37 -11.49 -4.18 -11.20
CA LEU A 37 -12.81 -4.23 -10.55
C LEU A 37 -13.12 -5.71 -10.36
N GLN A 38 -13.46 -6.08 -9.13
CA GLN A 38 -13.75 -7.46 -8.74
C GLN A 38 -14.94 -7.49 -7.78
N LYS A 39 -15.50 -8.68 -7.54
CA LYS A 39 -16.52 -8.91 -6.50
C LYS A 39 -16.00 -8.46 -5.13
N ASN A 40 -16.88 -7.96 -4.26
CA ASN A 40 -16.55 -7.45 -2.91
C ASN A 40 -15.91 -8.50 -1.95
N THR A 41 -15.98 -9.78 -2.32
CA THR A 41 -15.26 -10.89 -1.65
C THR A 41 -13.76 -10.93 -1.99
N TYR A 42 -13.32 -10.23 -3.04
CA TYR A 42 -11.91 -10.06 -3.37
C TYR A 42 -11.23 -9.22 -2.30
N SER A 43 -10.10 -9.72 -1.78
CA SER A 43 -9.36 -9.04 -0.72
C SER A 43 -8.27 -8.13 -1.29
N ASP A 44 -7.92 -7.10 -0.51
CA ASP A 44 -6.84 -6.16 -0.83
C ASP A 44 -5.51 -6.89 -1.06
N GLN A 45 -5.23 -7.93 -0.27
CA GLN A 45 -4.08 -8.81 -0.47
C GLN A 45 -4.10 -9.58 -1.80
N LYS A 46 -5.28 -9.98 -2.30
CA LYS A 46 -5.37 -10.62 -3.63
C LYS A 46 -5.08 -9.60 -4.73
N PHE A 47 -5.63 -8.39 -4.64
CA PHE A 47 -5.29 -7.30 -5.57
C PHE A 47 -3.80 -6.98 -5.58
N ALA A 48 -3.16 -6.93 -4.42
CA ALA A 48 -1.72 -6.73 -4.30
C ALA A 48 -0.93 -7.84 -5.02
N LYS A 49 -1.29 -9.11 -4.79
CA LYS A 49 -0.65 -10.27 -5.44
C LYS A 49 -0.72 -10.19 -6.96
N ASP A 50 -1.88 -9.84 -7.52
CA ASP A 50 -2.03 -9.73 -8.97
C ASP A 50 -1.37 -8.49 -9.54
N THR A 51 -1.35 -7.40 -8.80
CA THR A 51 -0.65 -6.18 -9.19
C THR A 51 0.85 -6.42 -9.30
N ILE A 52 1.46 -7.07 -8.32
CA ILE A 52 2.89 -7.43 -8.34
C ILE A 52 3.24 -8.36 -9.53
N LYS A 53 2.30 -9.16 -10.02
CA LYS A 53 2.52 -9.96 -11.23
C LYS A 53 2.70 -9.08 -12.47
N ARG A 54 2.02 -7.93 -12.53
CA ARG A 54 2.00 -7.00 -13.68
C ARG A 54 3.03 -5.87 -13.59
N LEU A 55 3.45 -5.49 -12.39
CA LEU A 55 4.45 -4.44 -12.21
C LEU A 55 5.81 -4.84 -12.78
N GLY A 56 6.53 -3.85 -13.32
CA GLY A 56 7.89 -3.99 -13.81
C GLY A 56 8.92 -4.18 -12.69
N LYS A 57 10.13 -4.58 -13.07
CA LYS A 57 11.28 -4.62 -12.14
C LYS A 57 11.63 -3.20 -11.67
N ASP A 58 12.35 -3.11 -10.55
CA ASP A 58 12.86 -1.85 -9.97
C ASP A 58 11.79 -0.81 -9.63
N THR A 59 10.57 -1.27 -9.38
CA THR A 59 9.45 -0.41 -8.98
C THR A 59 9.37 -0.28 -7.46
N THR A 60 9.20 0.94 -6.95
CA THR A 60 8.82 1.18 -5.55
C THR A 60 7.32 1.34 -5.45
N ALA A 61 6.65 0.40 -4.78
CA ALA A 61 5.21 0.35 -4.65
C ALA A 61 4.78 0.83 -3.25
N LEU A 62 4.16 2.00 -3.22
CA LEU A 62 3.51 2.54 -2.02
C LEU A 62 2.12 1.94 -1.88
N ALA A 63 1.84 1.31 -0.74
CA ALA A 63 0.61 0.57 -0.53
C ALA A 63 0.01 0.87 0.85
N ASP A 64 -1.32 0.75 0.97
CA ASP A 64 -1.94 0.72 2.28
C ASP A 64 -1.62 -0.62 3.00
N GLY A 65 -1.70 -0.63 4.33
CA GLY A 65 -1.35 -1.80 5.13
C GLY A 65 -2.16 -3.05 4.81
N ALA A 66 -3.42 -2.89 4.35
CA ALA A 66 -4.25 -4.02 3.93
C ALA A 66 -3.74 -4.73 2.66
N TYR A 67 -2.92 -4.06 1.85
CA TYR A 67 -2.29 -4.61 0.65
C TYR A 67 -0.95 -5.29 0.95
N PHE A 68 -0.48 -5.23 2.19
CA PHE A 68 0.81 -5.79 2.61
C PHE A 68 0.66 -7.08 3.40
N SER A 69 1.54 -8.04 3.12
CA SER A 69 1.84 -9.18 3.97
C SER A 69 3.26 -9.64 3.65
N GLU A 70 3.90 -10.35 4.57
CA GLU A 70 5.26 -10.86 4.35
C GLU A 70 5.36 -11.76 3.11
N ASP A 71 4.35 -12.62 2.87
CA ASP A 71 4.33 -13.49 1.69
C ASP A 71 4.23 -12.68 0.38
N ILE A 72 3.57 -11.52 0.42
CA ILE A 72 3.47 -10.58 -0.71
C ILE A 72 4.79 -9.84 -0.89
N ASP A 73 5.40 -9.38 0.19
CA ASP A 73 6.69 -8.70 0.16
C ASP A 73 7.80 -9.63 -0.38
N LYS A 74 7.84 -10.89 0.06
CA LYS A 74 8.76 -11.91 -0.48
C LYS A 74 8.61 -12.07 -2.00
N LYS A 75 7.36 -12.11 -2.51
CA LYS A 75 7.09 -12.19 -3.95
C LYS A 75 7.46 -10.91 -4.70
N ALA A 76 7.27 -9.75 -4.09
CA ALA A 76 7.66 -8.47 -4.67
C ALA A 76 9.19 -8.36 -4.77
N ARG A 77 9.92 -8.67 -3.69
CA ARG A 77 11.38 -8.66 -3.67
C ARG A 77 12.00 -9.62 -4.68
N ALA A 78 11.42 -10.81 -4.86
CA ALA A 78 11.86 -11.76 -5.88
C ALA A 78 11.77 -11.21 -7.32
N LYS A 79 10.96 -10.18 -7.55
CA LYS A 79 10.84 -9.45 -8.82
C LYS A 79 11.61 -8.12 -8.86
N GLY A 80 12.33 -7.76 -7.79
CA GLY A 80 12.98 -6.45 -7.67
C GLY A 80 12.01 -5.31 -7.34
N ILE A 81 10.81 -5.60 -6.81
CA ILE A 81 9.83 -4.59 -6.41
C ILE A 81 10.01 -4.30 -4.91
N LYS A 82 10.20 -3.02 -4.56
CA LYS A 82 10.26 -2.55 -3.18
C LYS A 82 8.88 -2.15 -2.70
N MET A 83 8.31 -2.90 -1.77
CA MET A 83 7.02 -2.54 -1.14
C MET A 83 7.25 -1.56 0.02
N VAL A 84 6.42 -0.51 0.08
CA VAL A 84 6.44 0.50 1.14
C VAL A 84 5.02 0.64 1.70
N PRO A 85 4.63 -0.20 2.67
CA PRO A 85 3.33 -0.09 3.32
C PRO A 85 3.25 1.14 4.23
N THR A 86 2.12 1.85 4.24
CA THR A 86 1.90 2.99 5.15
C THR A 86 1.48 2.57 6.55
N ASN A 87 0.95 1.36 6.71
CA ASN A 87 0.58 0.80 8.01
C ASN A 87 0.78 -0.72 7.98
N LEU A 88 0.77 -1.37 9.14
CA LEU A 88 0.84 -2.82 9.25
C LEU A 88 -0.44 -3.35 9.91
N THR A 89 -1.13 -4.27 9.24
CA THR A 89 -2.31 -4.91 9.81
C THR A 89 -1.91 -5.92 10.88
N GLY A 90 -2.66 -5.94 11.99
CA GLY A 90 -2.43 -6.83 13.13
C GLY A 90 -1.71 -6.10 14.27
N GLY A 91 -2.42 -5.89 15.38
CA GLY A 91 -1.95 -5.18 16.58
C GLY A 91 -0.98 -5.99 17.45
N GLY A 92 0.08 -6.54 16.86
CA GLY A 92 1.13 -7.24 17.62
C GLY A 92 2.09 -6.24 18.26
N LYS A 93 2.28 -6.35 19.58
CA LYS A 93 3.34 -5.64 20.33
C LYS A 93 4.67 -5.83 19.60
N ASN A 94 5.44 -4.76 19.45
CA ASN A 94 6.80 -4.86 18.94
C ASN A 94 7.59 -5.67 19.97
N ASN A 95 7.97 -6.90 19.64
CA ASN A 95 9.01 -7.56 20.42
C ASN A 95 10.30 -6.87 19.99
N ASN A 96 11.11 -6.36 20.93
CA ASN A 96 12.41 -5.73 20.64
C ASN A 96 13.45 -6.75 20.09
N GLY A 97 13.01 -7.73 19.30
CA GLY A 97 13.82 -8.77 18.70
C GLY A 97 14.58 -8.29 17.46
N ASP A 98 14.19 -7.17 16.84
CA ASP A 98 15.00 -6.48 15.83
C ASP A 98 16.30 -5.91 16.39
N LYS A 99 16.38 -5.66 17.70
CA LYS A 99 17.59 -5.20 18.39
C LYS A 99 18.63 -6.31 18.60
N PHE A 100 18.27 -7.57 18.37
CA PHE A 100 19.21 -8.69 18.46
C PHE A 100 19.96 -8.84 17.14
N GLU A 101 21.24 -9.18 17.23
CA GLU A 101 22.05 -9.45 16.05
C GLU A 101 21.70 -10.85 15.53
N ILE A 102 20.96 -10.91 14.42
CA ILE A 102 20.52 -12.15 13.79
C ILE A 102 21.09 -12.21 12.38
N GLU A 103 21.86 -13.25 12.10
CA GLU A 103 22.31 -13.59 10.76
C GLU A 103 21.29 -14.49 10.10
N GLU A 104 20.49 -13.91 9.20
CA GLU A 104 19.40 -14.63 8.52
C GLU A 104 19.91 -15.70 7.55
N LYS A 105 21.14 -15.58 7.03
CA LYS A 105 21.73 -16.57 6.07
C LYS A 105 22.09 -17.89 6.74
N GLU A 106 22.74 -17.83 7.89
CA GLU A 106 23.13 -19.02 8.69
C GLU A 106 22.04 -19.41 9.69
N HIS A 107 20.98 -18.61 9.77
CA HIS A 107 19.91 -18.70 10.75
C HIS A 107 20.38 -18.68 12.21
N LEU A 108 21.38 -17.84 12.52
CA LEU A 108 22.00 -17.75 13.83
C LEU A 108 21.75 -16.40 14.51
N VAL A 109 21.35 -16.45 15.77
CA VAL A 109 21.44 -15.28 16.68
C VAL A 109 22.88 -15.18 17.16
N LYS A 110 23.56 -14.07 16.85
CA LYS A 110 24.97 -13.79 17.20
C LYS A 110 25.10 -13.09 18.56
N GLY A 111 24.18 -12.19 18.88
CA GLY A 111 24.30 -11.34 20.05
C GLY A 111 22.99 -10.73 20.52
N CYS A 112 22.95 -10.36 21.80
CA CYS A 112 21.89 -9.51 22.34
C CYS A 112 22.30 -8.02 22.25
N PRO A 113 21.37 -7.08 22.50
CA PRO A 113 21.65 -5.64 22.48
C PRO A 113 22.75 -5.19 23.46
N SER A 114 23.04 -5.99 24.48
CA SER A 114 24.12 -5.75 25.46
C SER A 114 25.46 -6.42 25.06
N GLY A 115 25.56 -6.96 23.84
CA GLY A 115 26.80 -7.55 23.30
C GLY A 115 27.08 -8.99 23.77
N HIS A 116 26.19 -9.62 24.54
CA HIS A 116 26.41 -11.00 24.99
C HIS A 116 26.05 -12.02 23.91
N LYS A 117 26.90 -13.03 23.74
CA LYS A 117 26.67 -14.15 22.82
C LYS A 117 25.76 -15.21 23.46
N PRO A 118 24.88 -15.87 22.70
CA PRO A 118 24.10 -16.98 23.21
C PRO A 118 24.96 -18.23 23.41
N ILE A 119 24.59 -19.04 24.39
CA ILE A 119 25.19 -20.37 24.66
C ILE A 119 24.84 -21.33 23.53
N THR A 120 23.59 -21.27 23.05
CA THR A 120 23.12 -22.08 21.92
C THR A 120 22.19 -21.25 21.06
N SER A 121 22.25 -21.49 19.76
CA SER A 121 21.44 -20.82 18.74
C SER A 121 20.95 -21.88 17.76
N LYS A 122 19.63 -21.97 17.54
CA LYS A 122 19.02 -22.94 16.64
C LYS A 122 17.85 -22.31 15.91
N PHE A 123 17.66 -22.72 14.66
CA PHE A 123 16.47 -22.40 13.88
C PHE A 123 15.58 -23.62 13.77
N LYS A 124 14.32 -23.49 14.18
CA LYS A 124 13.34 -24.58 14.13
C LYS A 124 11.96 -24.02 13.85
N GLU A 125 11.21 -24.67 12.95
CA GLU A 125 9.81 -24.32 12.64
C GLU A 125 9.65 -22.83 12.27
N GLY A 126 10.56 -22.29 11.45
CA GLY A 126 10.50 -20.88 11.03
C GLY A 126 10.81 -19.87 12.14
N SER A 127 11.40 -20.30 13.25
CA SER A 127 11.72 -19.46 14.40
C SER A 127 13.16 -19.61 14.87
N TYR A 128 13.77 -18.47 15.17
CA TYR A 128 15.06 -18.36 15.84
C TYR A 128 14.88 -18.65 17.33
N ARG A 129 15.75 -19.49 17.88
CA ARG A 129 15.77 -19.86 19.30
C ARG A 129 17.19 -19.74 19.81
N ALA A 130 17.41 -18.85 20.77
CA ALA A 130 18.72 -18.69 21.38
C ALA A 130 18.63 -18.73 22.91
N HIS A 131 19.57 -19.44 23.54
CA HIS A 131 19.65 -19.52 25.00
C HIS A 131 20.80 -18.65 25.51
N PHE A 132 20.52 -17.78 26.47
CA PHE A 132 21.49 -16.90 27.12
C PHE A 132 21.73 -17.32 28.57
N ASP A 133 22.95 -17.08 29.06
CA ASP A 133 23.32 -17.36 30.45
C ASP A 133 22.51 -16.49 31.42
N LYS A 134 22.13 -17.07 32.55
CA LYS A 134 21.46 -16.35 33.64
C LYS A 134 22.33 -15.23 34.21
N LYS A 135 23.64 -15.42 34.28
CA LYS A 135 24.59 -14.44 34.83
C LYS A 135 24.46 -13.09 34.11
N HIS A 136 24.30 -13.11 32.79
CA HIS A 136 24.17 -11.90 31.98
C HIS A 136 22.75 -11.31 31.97
N CYS A 137 21.72 -12.13 32.20
CA CYS A 137 20.33 -11.71 32.07
C CYS A 137 19.66 -11.30 33.39
N ASN A 138 20.11 -11.83 34.54
CA ASN A 138 19.49 -11.53 35.84
C ASN A 138 19.66 -10.05 36.23
N ASP A 139 20.85 -9.49 36.00
CA ASP A 139 21.21 -8.13 36.40
C ASP A 139 21.21 -7.15 35.22
N CYS A 140 20.57 -7.52 34.11
CA CYS A 140 20.55 -6.69 32.90
C CYS A 140 19.65 -5.46 33.08
N PRO A 141 20.17 -4.22 32.88
CA PRO A 141 19.36 -3.00 33.00
C PRO A 141 18.17 -2.96 32.03
N PHE A 142 18.30 -3.59 30.87
CA PHE A 142 17.29 -3.63 29.82
C PHE A 142 16.26 -4.76 29.99
N ARG A 143 16.25 -5.46 31.14
CA ARG A 143 15.41 -6.65 31.35
C ARG A 143 13.92 -6.39 31.14
N LYS A 144 13.43 -5.22 31.54
CA LYS A 144 12.01 -4.83 31.42
C LYS A 144 11.51 -4.88 29.97
N ASP A 145 12.37 -4.47 29.03
CA ASP A 145 12.05 -4.37 27.60
C ASP A 145 12.65 -5.51 26.77
N CYS A 146 13.30 -6.48 27.44
CA CYS A 146 14.02 -7.56 26.77
C CYS A 146 13.08 -8.73 26.45
N PRO A 147 13.02 -9.19 25.18
CA PRO A 147 12.09 -10.23 24.72
C PRO A 147 12.43 -11.65 25.20
N VAL A 148 13.49 -11.83 26.01
CA VAL A 148 13.90 -13.15 26.49
C VAL A 148 13.04 -13.62 27.67
N ILE A 149 12.69 -14.91 27.68
CA ILE A 149 11.84 -15.55 28.69
C ILE A 149 12.71 -16.37 29.64
N LYS A 150 12.53 -16.21 30.95
CA LYS A 150 13.28 -16.96 31.97
C LYS A 150 12.93 -18.46 31.88
N GLN A 151 13.94 -19.31 31.85
CA GLN A 151 13.82 -20.78 31.89
C GLN A 151 14.57 -21.33 33.12
N LYS A 152 14.38 -22.63 33.41
CA LYS A 152 15.02 -23.30 34.57
C LYS A 152 16.56 -23.17 34.55
N LYS A 153 17.20 -23.31 33.39
CA LYS A 153 18.68 -23.30 33.27
C LYS A 153 19.25 -22.07 32.53
N SER A 154 18.42 -21.29 31.82
CA SER A 154 18.88 -20.20 30.95
C SER A 154 17.76 -19.18 30.69
N TYR A 155 18.01 -18.19 29.85
CA TYR A 155 16.97 -17.33 29.27
C TYR A 155 16.79 -17.65 27.79
N LEU A 156 15.55 -17.85 27.35
CA LEU A 156 15.21 -18.19 25.97
C LEU A 156 14.76 -16.95 25.21
N PHE A 157 15.50 -16.60 24.17
CA PHE A 157 15.02 -15.76 23.09
C PHE A 157 14.32 -16.62 22.05
N LYS A 158 13.08 -16.25 21.66
CA LYS A 158 12.35 -16.89 20.57
C LYS A 158 11.69 -15.82 19.71
N VAL A 159 11.99 -15.81 18.42
CA VAL A 159 11.33 -14.92 17.44
C VAL A 159 11.09 -15.69 16.15
N SER A 160 9.86 -15.60 15.61
CA SER A 160 9.58 -16.13 14.27
C SER A 160 10.19 -15.22 13.21
N GLU A 161 10.60 -15.77 12.08
CA GLU A 161 11.10 -14.97 10.94
C GLU A 161 10.09 -13.87 10.54
N LYS A 162 8.80 -14.24 10.52
CA LYS A 162 7.69 -13.32 10.26
C LYS A 162 7.65 -12.13 11.21
N THR A 163 7.83 -12.42 12.49
CA THR A 163 7.81 -11.39 13.55
C THR A 163 9.06 -10.52 13.47
N LEU A 164 10.23 -11.10 13.16
CA LEU A 164 11.48 -10.37 13.00
C LEU A 164 11.43 -9.39 11.82
N HIS A 165 10.99 -9.85 10.65
CA HIS A 165 10.84 -8.97 9.48
C HIS A 165 9.84 -7.86 9.74
N ARG A 166 8.77 -8.16 10.48
CA ARG A 166 7.79 -7.15 10.91
C ARG A 166 8.40 -6.12 11.86
N SER A 167 9.17 -6.52 12.88
CA SER A 167 9.80 -5.58 13.83
C SER A 167 10.84 -4.71 13.12
N GLN A 168 11.68 -5.29 12.25
CA GLN A 168 12.60 -4.56 11.40
C GLN A 168 11.88 -3.52 10.52
N LEU A 169 10.72 -3.89 9.95
CA LEU A 169 9.91 -2.98 9.15
C LEU A 169 9.31 -1.85 10.00
N ILE A 170 8.82 -2.13 11.21
CA ILE A 170 8.35 -1.09 12.15
C ILE A 170 9.46 -0.09 12.45
N THR A 171 10.67 -0.57 12.72
CA THR A 171 11.83 0.28 12.98
C THR A 171 12.17 1.13 11.75
N LYS A 172 12.12 0.55 10.54
CA LYS A 172 12.26 1.31 9.28
C LYS A 172 11.14 2.34 9.09
N MET A 173 9.89 2.02 9.42
CA MET A 173 8.76 2.94 9.36
C MET A 173 8.91 4.14 10.30
N GLY A 174 9.68 3.98 11.39
CA GLY A 174 10.01 5.05 12.31
C GLY A 174 11.00 6.08 11.76
N THR A 175 11.70 5.80 10.65
CA THR A 175 12.68 6.75 10.08
C THR A 175 11.99 7.88 9.32
N LEU A 176 12.59 9.08 9.34
CA LEU A 176 12.08 10.24 8.62
C LEU A 176 11.96 9.98 7.11
N GLU A 177 12.97 9.33 6.52
CA GLU A 177 12.97 8.97 5.09
C GLU A 177 11.76 8.11 4.71
N TYR A 178 11.43 7.12 5.54
CA TYR A 178 10.28 6.26 5.30
C TYR A 178 8.98 7.04 5.43
N GLN A 179 8.86 7.91 6.45
CA GLN A 179 7.67 8.71 6.68
C GLN A 179 7.40 9.68 5.52
N GLU A 180 8.43 10.36 5.00
CA GLU A 180 8.30 11.23 3.83
C GLU A 180 7.84 10.46 2.59
N LEU A 181 8.39 9.27 2.36
CA LEU A 181 7.96 8.42 1.25
C LEU A 181 6.50 7.95 1.42
N ALA A 182 6.12 7.54 2.63
CA ALA A 182 4.77 7.08 2.96
C ALA A 182 3.71 8.19 2.80
N LYS A 183 4.05 9.45 3.13
CA LYS A 183 3.16 10.61 2.96
C LYS A 183 2.72 10.82 1.50
N LYS A 184 3.54 10.44 0.51
CA LYS A 184 3.20 10.59 -0.93
C LYS A 184 1.94 9.80 -1.32
N ARG A 185 1.55 8.76 -0.55
CA ARG A 185 0.30 7.99 -0.74
C ARG A 185 -0.96 8.87 -0.63
N ALA A 186 -0.95 9.95 0.13
CA ALA A 186 -2.14 10.78 0.35
C ALA A 186 -2.81 11.26 -0.95
N GLY A 187 -2.05 11.44 -2.03
CA GLY A 187 -2.62 11.90 -3.31
C GLY A 187 -3.55 10.90 -3.99
N ILE A 188 -3.40 9.58 -3.76
CA ILE A 188 -4.31 8.57 -4.35
C ILE A 188 -5.67 8.52 -3.62
N GLU A 189 -5.73 8.99 -2.37
CA GLU A 189 -6.96 8.95 -1.55
C GLU A 189 -8.06 9.87 -2.08
N ALA A 190 -7.69 10.88 -2.89
CA ALA A 190 -8.66 11.74 -3.56
C ALA A 190 -9.44 11.01 -4.66
N ILE A 191 -8.86 9.98 -5.29
CA ILE A 191 -9.45 9.31 -6.47
C ILE A 191 -10.79 8.63 -6.13
N PRO A 192 -10.94 7.83 -5.05
CA PRO A 192 -12.23 7.30 -4.66
C PRO A 192 -13.31 8.38 -4.48
N SER A 193 -12.96 9.51 -3.87
CA SER A 193 -13.90 10.63 -3.66
C SER A 193 -14.32 11.27 -4.99
N ILE A 194 -13.37 11.47 -5.90
CA ILE A 194 -13.60 11.98 -7.25
C ILE A 194 -14.55 11.06 -8.03
N LEU A 195 -14.27 9.75 -8.01
CA LEU A 195 -15.08 8.75 -8.71
C LEU A 195 -16.53 8.71 -8.20
N ARG A 196 -16.73 8.83 -6.89
CA ARG A 196 -18.07 8.86 -6.29
C ARG A 196 -18.80 10.18 -6.53
N ARG A 197 -18.18 11.31 -6.21
CA ARG A 197 -18.84 12.62 -6.21
C ARG A 197 -19.02 13.20 -7.61
N MET A 198 -17.97 13.18 -8.43
CA MET A 198 -17.99 13.79 -9.77
C MET A 198 -18.44 12.78 -10.82
N TYR A 199 -17.84 11.60 -10.85
CA TYR A 199 -18.12 10.62 -11.89
C TYR A 199 -19.25 9.64 -11.54
N LYS A 200 -19.89 9.76 -10.37
CA LYS A 200 -21.05 8.95 -9.95
C LYS A 200 -20.83 7.43 -10.16
N ILE A 201 -19.68 6.90 -9.72
CA ILE A 201 -19.37 5.46 -9.87
C ILE A 201 -20.36 4.55 -9.14
N ASP A 202 -21.03 5.04 -8.09
CA ASP A 202 -22.04 4.28 -7.36
C ASP A 202 -23.38 4.16 -8.12
N HIS A 203 -23.59 4.95 -9.18
CA HIS A 203 -24.82 4.97 -9.99
C HIS A 203 -24.49 4.70 -11.47
N LEU A 204 -24.00 3.50 -11.76
CA LEU A 204 -23.74 3.08 -13.14
C LEU A 204 -25.03 2.68 -13.86
N PRO A 205 -25.20 3.04 -15.15
CA PRO A 205 -26.37 2.65 -15.94
C PRO A 205 -26.28 1.20 -16.45
N VAL A 206 -25.27 0.45 -16.03
CA VAL A 206 -25.00 -0.93 -16.45
C VAL A 206 -24.97 -1.88 -15.25
N ARG A 207 -25.19 -3.16 -15.53
CA ARG A 207 -25.11 -4.26 -14.56
C ARG A 207 -24.10 -5.30 -15.03
N GLY A 208 -23.62 -6.11 -14.12
CA GLY A 208 -22.61 -7.14 -14.37
C GLY A 208 -21.18 -6.63 -14.26
N GLU A 209 -20.27 -7.53 -13.87
CA GLU A 209 -18.89 -7.19 -13.51
C GLU A 209 -18.11 -6.60 -14.69
N VAL A 210 -18.18 -7.26 -15.86
CA VAL A 210 -17.43 -6.88 -17.07
C VAL A 210 -17.83 -5.47 -17.53
N ARG A 211 -19.13 -5.22 -17.67
CA ARG A 211 -19.65 -3.91 -18.11
C ARG A 211 -19.31 -2.81 -17.12
N SER A 212 -19.43 -3.10 -15.82
CA SER A 212 -19.06 -2.16 -14.76
C SER A 212 -17.56 -1.82 -14.80
N LYS A 213 -16.70 -2.80 -15.08
CA LYS A 213 -15.25 -2.63 -15.21
C LYS A 213 -14.88 -1.75 -16.41
N VAL A 214 -15.55 -1.92 -17.55
CA VAL A 214 -15.37 -1.06 -18.73
C VAL A 214 -15.76 0.38 -18.41
N TYR A 215 -16.91 0.60 -17.75
CA TYR A 215 -17.34 1.94 -17.35
C TYR A 215 -16.41 2.60 -16.33
N LEU A 216 -15.85 1.83 -15.38
CA LEU A 216 -14.82 2.33 -14.49
C LEU A 216 -13.60 2.81 -15.30
N GLY A 217 -13.21 2.06 -16.33
CA GLY A 217 -12.16 2.44 -17.28
C GLY A 217 -12.40 3.79 -17.91
N PHE A 218 -13.57 4.02 -18.51
CA PHE A 218 -13.90 5.31 -19.12
C PHE A 218 -13.82 6.47 -18.12
N LYS A 219 -14.29 6.27 -16.87
CA LYS A 219 -14.21 7.29 -15.81
C LYS A 219 -12.78 7.57 -15.40
N ILE A 220 -11.93 6.54 -15.31
CA ILE A 220 -10.49 6.68 -15.04
C ILE A 220 -9.78 7.40 -16.18
N SER A 221 -10.07 7.04 -17.44
CA SER A 221 -9.54 7.73 -18.61
C SER A 221 -9.90 9.21 -18.60
N ALA A 222 -11.15 9.56 -18.26
CA ALA A 222 -11.55 10.95 -18.13
C ALA A 222 -10.76 11.72 -17.04
N ILE A 223 -10.43 11.06 -15.92
CA ILE A 223 -9.56 11.64 -14.88
C ILE A 223 -8.14 11.88 -15.43
N ASN A 224 -7.56 10.88 -16.10
CA ASN A 224 -6.23 10.99 -16.69
C ASN A 224 -6.18 12.08 -17.77
N CYS A 225 -7.16 12.16 -18.67
CA CYS A 225 -7.25 13.20 -19.69
C CYS A 225 -7.29 14.59 -19.04
N LYS A 226 -8.10 14.78 -17.99
CA LYS A 226 -8.16 16.06 -17.25
C LYS A 226 -6.81 16.42 -16.62
N ARG A 227 -6.12 15.45 -16.03
CA ARG A 227 -4.78 15.66 -15.44
C ARG A 227 -3.73 15.97 -16.51
N LEU A 228 -3.79 15.30 -17.65
CA LEU A 228 -2.89 15.52 -18.79
C LEU A 228 -3.06 16.93 -19.34
N ILE A 229 -4.31 17.34 -19.63
CA ILE A 229 -4.62 18.70 -20.11
C ILE A 229 -4.11 19.73 -19.10
N LYS A 230 -4.35 19.54 -17.81
CA LYS A 230 -3.85 20.45 -16.77
C LYS A 230 -2.32 20.52 -16.73
N GLY A 231 -1.64 19.38 -16.85
CA GLY A 231 -0.17 19.32 -16.90
C GLY A 231 0.40 20.05 -18.12
N LEU A 232 -0.25 19.89 -19.28
CA LEU A 232 0.11 20.57 -20.52
C LEU A 232 -0.14 22.08 -20.44
N MET A 233 -1.26 22.52 -19.86
CA MET A 233 -1.57 23.95 -19.65
C MET A 233 -0.59 24.63 -18.70
N ASN A 234 -0.03 23.89 -17.74
CA ASN A 234 0.97 24.40 -16.81
C ASN A 234 2.41 24.32 -17.35
N SER A 235 2.60 23.76 -18.55
CA SER A 235 3.90 23.70 -19.23
C SER A 235 4.07 24.93 -20.12
N PRO A 236 5.31 25.46 -20.28
CA PRO A 236 5.58 26.66 -21.07
C PRO A 236 5.61 26.36 -22.57
N ILE A 237 4.61 25.65 -23.09
CA ILE A 237 4.44 25.40 -24.54
C ILE A 237 3.27 26.28 -25.01
N PRO A 238 3.53 27.55 -25.36
CA PRO A 238 2.48 28.52 -25.67
C PRO A 238 1.54 28.02 -26.77
N GLU A 239 2.07 27.42 -27.84
CA GLU A 239 1.29 26.92 -28.97
C GLU A 239 0.27 25.83 -28.59
N LEU A 240 0.64 24.92 -27.70
CA LEU A 240 -0.25 23.82 -27.28
C LEU A 240 -1.38 24.35 -26.38
N SER A 241 -1.07 25.34 -25.53
CA SER A 241 -2.06 26.00 -24.68
C SER A 241 -3.10 26.77 -25.49
N THR A 242 -2.67 27.45 -26.56
CA THR A 242 -3.56 28.19 -27.47
C THR A 242 -4.43 27.23 -28.29
N LEU A 243 -3.86 26.13 -28.79
CA LEU A 243 -4.61 25.13 -29.57
C LEU A 243 -5.65 24.38 -28.71
N LEU A 244 -5.28 23.99 -27.48
CA LEU A 244 -6.23 23.40 -26.52
C LEU A 244 -7.30 24.39 -26.10
N TYR A 245 -6.95 25.66 -25.86
CA TYR A 245 -7.93 26.70 -25.55
C TYR A 245 -8.93 26.87 -26.69
N ASN A 246 -8.46 26.99 -27.94
CA ASN A 246 -9.31 27.15 -29.11
C ASN A 246 -10.21 25.92 -29.36
N HIS A 247 -9.68 24.71 -29.19
CA HIS A 247 -10.46 23.49 -29.37
C HIS A 247 -11.46 23.24 -28.22
N LEU A 248 -11.09 23.54 -26.97
CA LEU A 248 -12.05 23.47 -25.87
C LEU A 248 -13.12 24.57 -26.02
N PHE A 249 -12.74 25.76 -26.47
CA PHE A 249 -13.66 26.84 -26.77
C PHE A 249 -14.63 26.48 -27.90
N SER A 250 -14.20 25.76 -28.94
CA SER A 250 -15.10 25.28 -30.00
C SER A 250 -16.06 24.19 -29.51
N LEU A 251 -15.59 23.28 -28.65
CA LEU A 251 -16.41 22.22 -28.05
C LEU A 251 -17.45 22.77 -27.05
N PHE A 252 -17.08 23.75 -26.22
CA PHE A 252 -17.96 24.36 -25.22
C PHE A 252 -18.72 25.59 -25.76
N GLY A 253 -18.30 26.16 -26.88
CA GLY A 253 -18.95 27.29 -27.56
C GLY A 253 -20.35 26.95 -28.06
N PHE A 254 -20.61 25.68 -28.40
CA PHE A 254 -21.94 25.18 -28.76
C PHE A 254 -22.95 25.19 -27.59
N GLN A 255 -22.50 25.30 -26.33
CA GLN A 255 -23.40 25.41 -25.17
C GLN A 255 -23.88 26.85 -24.91
N ARG A 256 -23.31 27.85 -25.59
CA ARG A 256 -23.90 29.21 -25.64
C ARG A 256 -24.91 29.31 -26.78
N ALA A 257 -25.99 28.53 -26.71
CA ALA A 257 -27.20 28.91 -27.40
C ALA A 257 -27.72 30.20 -26.75
N TYR A 258 -27.72 31.28 -27.51
CA TYR A 258 -28.31 32.57 -27.17
C TYR A 258 -29.68 32.39 -26.50
N ARG A 259 -29.77 32.76 -25.23
CA ARG A 259 -31.02 33.25 -24.62
C ARG A 259 -30.84 34.71 -24.28
N VAL A 260 -30.64 35.54 -25.30
CA VAL A 260 -31.01 36.95 -25.19
C VAL A 260 -32.47 37.01 -25.60
N LYS A 261 -33.38 37.04 -24.61
CA LYS A 261 -34.75 37.47 -24.87
C LYS A 261 -34.67 38.98 -25.11
N PHE A 262 -34.90 39.42 -26.34
CA PHE A 262 -35.33 40.79 -26.55
C PHE A 262 -36.76 40.88 -26.03
N ALA A 263 -36.98 41.76 -25.05
CA ALA A 263 -38.32 42.18 -24.67
C ALA A 263 -38.91 42.96 -25.84
N ALA A 264 -40.14 42.62 -26.23
CA ALA A 264 -40.97 43.48 -27.07
C ALA A 264 -41.54 44.63 -26.24
#